data_AF-A0A356F9C0-F1
#
_entry.id   AF-A0A356F9C0-F1
#
_cell.length_a   1.000
_cell.length_b   1.000
_cell.length_c   1.000
_cell.angle_alpha   90.00
_cell.angle_beta   90.00
_cell.angle_gamma   90.00
#
_symmetry.space_group_name_H-M   'P 1'
#
loop_
_entity.id
_entity.type
_entity.pdbx_description
1 polymer ?
#
loop_
_entity_poly.entity_id
_entity_poly.type
_entity_poly.pdbx_seq_one_letter_code
_entity_poly.pdbx_strand_id
1 'polypeptide(L)'
;MPVVAACAETGLADESKRLGSLPSKAKLSLDEDWSSGKINPKRWYALRKKWGQGNFGVVPENVALVKDLVGAKRQRVLRCEAHGDQYAGPITGQWKRKKRVGGVLVSKQHFASGRFEVVMKIGSVDNPRPRGIVPAIWTYGYRAVSVPAKLSDNFSPTQPLYHPSLQKWGKGQALYWSELDFPEYGKGGRFDRPMYNTFLNSKHQPLTFDAHGAADGRYHTYTTEWRTGLAPIKGVKDSQVAKAKGFYWVQDKAVAFGLYLGNPLKRLGRDRYAVCSGLTARHWIDGRFIGENKTFVPSMGGQLNLGVWLPKWAGPAPWKTAAVYFARIRVWQYGDPGDVLGILTEDITDNFGKDGQPLRR
;
A
#
# COMPACT_ATOMS: atom_id res chain seq x y z
N MET A 1 -63.16 9.14 -0.40
CA MET A 1 -61.88 8.43 -0.59
C MET A 1 -60.77 9.36 -0.09
N PRO A 2 -60.02 9.01 0.97
CA PRO A 2 -58.95 9.88 1.43
C PRO A 2 -57.71 9.68 0.56
N VAL A 3 -57.11 10.80 0.16
CA VAL A 3 -55.82 10.88 -0.53
C VAL A 3 -54.75 10.52 0.49
N VAL A 4 -54.04 9.40 0.27
CA VAL A 4 -52.85 9.05 1.06
C VAL A 4 -51.68 9.81 0.47
N ALA A 5 -51.21 10.81 1.21
CA ALA A 5 -49.95 11.49 0.94
C ALA A 5 -48.79 10.49 1.08
N ALA A 6 -48.01 10.34 0.01
CA ALA A 6 -46.76 9.60 0.05
C ALA A 6 -45.71 10.43 0.81
N CYS A 7 -45.44 10.05 2.06
CA CYS A 7 -44.25 10.51 2.78
C CYS A 7 -43.02 9.95 2.06
N ALA A 8 -42.24 10.84 1.45
CA ALA A 8 -40.90 10.51 0.98
C ALA A 8 -39.99 10.28 2.22
N GLU A 9 -39.63 9.03 2.48
CA GLU A 9 -38.54 8.71 3.39
C GLU A 9 -37.21 9.12 2.75
N THR A 10 -36.77 10.34 3.01
CA THR A 10 -35.37 10.71 2.82
C THR A 10 -34.55 10.03 3.90
N GLY A 11 -33.94 8.89 3.58
CA GLY A 11 -33.03 8.19 4.48
C GLY A 11 -31.89 9.10 4.95
N LEU A 12 -31.78 9.29 6.27
CA LEU A 12 -30.64 9.93 6.89
C LEU A 12 -29.38 9.14 6.54
N ALA A 13 -28.54 9.69 5.65
CA ALA A 13 -27.26 9.10 5.33
C ALA A 13 -26.41 9.03 6.61
N ASP A 14 -26.06 7.80 7.02
CA ASP A 14 -25.20 7.47 8.17
C ASP A 14 -23.95 8.38 8.19
N GLU A 15 -23.91 9.32 9.13
CA GLU A 15 -22.85 10.32 9.25
C GLU A 15 -21.47 9.67 9.40
N SER A 16 -21.41 8.47 9.97
CA SER A 16 -20.15 7.75 10.11
C SER A 16 -19.50 7.49 8.76
N LYS A 17 -20.27 7.34 7.68
CA LYS A 17 -19.80 7.04 6.32
C LYS A 17 -19.42 8.28 5.50
N ARG A 18 -19.65 9.49 6.00
CA ARG A 18 -19.22 10.70 5.30
C ARG A 18 -17.70 10.87 5.39
N LEU A 19 -17.10 11.40 4.33
CA LEU A 19 -15.70 11.83 4.39
C LEU A 19 -15.62 13.07 5.27
N GLY A 20 -15.13 12.91 6.50
CA GLY A 20 -15.03 14.00 7.47
C GLY A 20 -13.97 15.05 7.11
N SER A 21 -13.94 16.15 7.85
CA SER A 21 -12.84 17.11 7.79
C SER A 21 -11.52 16.48 8.22
N LEU A 22 -10.40 17.04 7.76
CA LEU A 22 -9.08 16.64 8.25
C LEU A 22 -8.97 16.97 9.76
N PRO A 23 -8.27 16.15 10.57
CA PRO A 23 -7.91 16.50 11.94
C PRO A 23 -7.10 17.81 11.98
N SER A 24 -7.24 18.61 13.04
CA SER A 24 -6.56 19.90 13.18
C SER A 24 -5.02 19.82 13.09
N LYS A 25 -4.44 18.70 13.53
CA LYS A 25 -3.00 18.42 13.46
C LYS A 25 -2.51 17.88 12.11
N ALA A 26 -3.41 17.64 11.15
CA ALA A 26 -3.05 17.03 9.87
C ALA A 26 -2.12 17.95 9.06
N LYS A 27 -1.05 17.39 8.49
CA LYS A 27 -0.07 18.13 7.69
C LYS A 27 -0.01 17.58 6.28
N LEU A 28 -0.22 18.44 5.29
CA LEU A 28 0.02 18.11 3.88
C LEU A 28 1.49 17.74 3.71
N SER A 29 1.73 16.46 3.44
CA SER A 29 3.07 15.86 3.39
C SER A 29 3.49 15.55 1.95
N LEU A 30 2.51 15.33 1.07
CA LEU A 30 2.73 15.13 -0.35
C LEU A 30 1.61 15.85 -1.12
N ASP A 31 1.96 16.72 -2.05
CA ASP A 31 1.07 17.20 -3.12
C ASP A 31 1.82 17.07 -4.46
N GLU A 32 1.29 16.28 -5.37
CA GLU A 32 1.89 16.03 -6.68
C GLU A 32 0.79 16.08 -7.75
N ASP A 33 0.95 16.99 -8.69
CA ASP A 33 0.04 17.21 -9.82
C ASP A 33 0.79 17.15 -11.17
N TRP A 34 2.08 16.81 -11.15
CA TRP A 34 2.95 16.67 -12.32
C TRP A 34 3.12 17.94 -13.16
N SER A 35 2.70 19.10 -12.63
CA SER A 35 2.74 20.38 -13.33
C SER A 35 4.16 20.80 -13.74
N SER A 36 5.18 20.40 -12.96
CA SER A 36 6.60 20.64 -13.27
C SER A 36 7.08 19.95 -14.56
N GLY A 37 6.34 18.95 -15.05
CA GLY A 37 6.70 18.15 -16.21
C GLY A 37 7.88 17.20 -15.99
N LYS A 38 8.33 17.01 -14.75
CA LYS A 38 9.39 16.06 -14.39
C LYS A 38 8.98 15.24 -13.16
N ILE A 39 9.36 13.97 -13.14
CA ILE A 39 9.28 13.15 -11.93
C ILE A 39 10.47 13.56 -11.05
N ASN A 40 10.20 14.16 -9.89
CA ASN A 40 11.25 14.64 -9.00
C ASN A 40 11.97 13.45 -8.32
N PRO A 41 13.26 13.18 -8.60
CA PRO A 41 13.96 12.02 -8.05
C PRO A 41 14.22 12.12 -6.53
N LYS A 42 14.06 13.31 -5.92
CA LYS A 42 14.08 13.45 -4.46
C LYS A 42 12.78 12.98 -3.79
N ARG A 43 11.69 12.87 -4.55
CA ARG A 43 10.37 12.47 -4.05
C ARG A 43 9.97 11.08 -4.53
N TRP A 44 10.43 10.68 -5.71
CA TRP A 44 9.95 9.49 -6.40
C TRP A 44 11.07 8.70 -7.04
N TYR A 45 10.85 7.40 -7.21
CA TYR A 45 11.68 6.53 -8.03
C TYR A 45 10.81 5.44 -8.67
N ALA A 46 11.24 4.91 -9.82
CA ALA A 46 10.53 3.84 -10.52
C ALA A 46 11.22 2.50 -10.27
N LEU A 47 10.45 1.43 -10.14
CA LEU A 47 10.97 0.11 -9.75
C LEU A 47 11.41 -0.74 -10.94
N ARG A 48 12.47 -1.53 -10.74
CA ARG A 48 12.79 -2.71 -11.55
C ARG A 48 12.70 -3.96 -10.68
N LYS A 49 11.46 -4.46 -10.52
CA LYS A 49 11.18 -5.51 -9.54
C LYS A 49 10.14 -6.51 -10.02
N LYS A 50 10.40 -7.80 -9.79
CA LYS A 50 9.44 -8.88 -10.02
C LYS A 50 8.93 -9.43 -8.70
N TRP A 51 7.61 -9.51 -8.59
CA TRP A 51 6.91 -10.21 -7.52
C TRP A 51 5.95 -11.23 -8.09
N GLY A 52 5.62 -12.24 -7.29
CA GLY A 52 4.66 -13.27 -7.67
C GLY A 52 5.06 -14.07 -8.92
N GLN A 53 4.07 -14.79 -9.45
CA GLN A 53 4.23 -15.69 -10.60
C GLN A 53 3.50 -15.15 -11.84
N GLY A 54 3.82 -15.71 -13.01
CA GLY A 54 3.12 -15.44 -14.27
C GLY A 54 3.37 -14.07 -14.93
N ASN A 55 4.37 -13.33 -14.45
CA ASN A 55 4.78 -12.04 -14.99
C ASN A 55 6.30 -11.94 -15.05
N PHE A 56 6.82 -10.83 -15.59
CA PHE A 56 8.26 -10.57 -15.69
C PHE A 56 8.65 -9.24 -15.05
N GLY A 57 7.87 -8.81 -14.06
CA GLY A 57 8.12 -7.66 -13.21
C GLY A 57 7.61 -6.34 -13.74
N VAL A 58 8.01 -5.28 -13.06
CA VAL A 58 7.78 -3.90 -13.44
C VAL A 58 9.12 -3.25 -13.78
N VAL A 59 9.11 -2.26 -14.67
CA VAL A 59 10.32 -1.58 -15.13
C VAL A 59 10.13 -0.06 -15.21
N PRO A 60 11.19 0.75 -14.99
CA PRO A 60 11.13 2.20 -15.13
C PRO A 60 10.72 2.68 -16.51
N GLU A 61 11.05 1.94 -17.58
CA GLU A 61 10.71 2.29 -18.96
C GLU A 61 9.20 2.38 -19.22
N ASN A 62 8.40 1.75 -18.36
CA ASN A 62 6.93 1.77 -18.45
C ASN A 62 6.31 2.92 -17.64
N VAL A 63 7.11 3.86 -17.13
CA VAL A 63 6.65 5.00 -16.34
C VAL A 63 6.99 6.30 -17.06
N ALA A 64 5.98 7.11 -17.38
CA ALA A 64 6.17 8.36 -18.10
C ALA A 64 5.15 9.43 -17.70
N LEU A 65 5.49 10.70 -17.89
CA LEU A 65 4.50 11.78 -17.84
C LEU A 65 3.93 12.02 -19.24
N VAL A 66 2.60 12.00 -19.35
CA VAL A 66 1.88 12.24 -20.61
C VAL A 66 0.86 13.37 -20.42
N LYS A 67 0.35 13.94 -21.51
CA LYS A 67 -0.79 14.87 -21.44
C LYS A 67 -2.09 14.09 -21.57
N ASP A 68 -3.06 14.42 -20.74
CA ASP A 68 -4.40 13.80 -20.75
C ASP A 68 -5.46 14.83 -20.35
N LEU A 69 -6.73 14.50 -20.58
CA LEU A 69 -7.89 15.31 -20.19
C LEU A 69 -8.43 14.81 -18.84
N VAL A 70 -8.32 15.65 -17.81
CA VAL A 70 -8.85 15.37 -16.46
C VAL A 70 -10.00 16.35 -16.21
N GLY A 71 -11.24 15.84 -16.24
CA GLY A 71 -12.42 16.71 -16.33
C GLY A 71 -12.38 17.53 -17.63
N ALA A 72 -12.44 18.86 -17.52
CA ALA A 72 -12.33 19.76 -18.67
C ALA A 72 -10.89 20.29 -18.92
N LYS A 73 -9.90 19.89 -18.10
CA LYS A 73 -8.54 20.45 -18.14
C LYS A 73 -7.55 19.47 -18.75
N ARG A 74 -6.86 19.89 -19.82
CA ARG A 74 -5.70 19.16 -20.34
C ARG A 74 -4.50 19.44 -19.44
N GLN A 75 -3.94 18.40 -18.84
CA GLN A 75 -2.79 18.51 -17.93
C GLN A 75 -1.85 17.32 -18.05
N ARG A 76 -0.69 17.40 -17.39
CA ARG A 76 0.23 16.26 -17.31
C ARG A 76 -0.26 15.28 -16.25
N VAL A 77 -0.10 13.99 -16.54
CA VAL A 77 -0.46 12.89 -15.65
C VAL A 77 0.65 11.85 -15.70
N LEU A 78 0.83 11.12 -14.61
CA LEU A 78 1.66 9.92 -14.60
C LEU A 78 0.94 8.80 -15.35
N ARG A 79 1.60 8.18 -16.33
CA ARG A 79 1.18 6.96 -17.00
C ARG A 79 2.08 5.81 -16.54
N CYS A 80 1.47 4.75 -16.05
CA CYS A 80 2.11 3.46 -15.82
C CYS A 80 1.56 2.47 -16.86
N GLU A 81 2.42 2.03 -17.78
CA GLU A 81 2.06 1.16 -18.89
C GLU A 81 2.26 -0.33 -18.55
N ALA A 82 1.39 -1.16 -19.09
CA ALA A 82 1.43 -2.60 -18.99
C ALA A 82 1.55 -3.22 -20.39
N HIS A 83 2.35 -4.29 -20.52
CA HIS A 83 2.51 -5.07 -21.74
C HIS A 83 1.72 -6.38 -21.64
N GLY A 84 0.76 -6.57 -22.54
CA GLY A 84 -0.06 -7.77 -22.59
C GLY A 84 0.60 -8.89 -23.39
N ASP A 85 -0.18 -9.93 -23.67
CA ASP A 85 0.26 -11.14 -24.35
C ASP A 85 0.58 -10.93 -25.84
N GLN A 86 0.13 -9.80 -26.41
CA GLN A 86 0.36 -9.44 -27.81
C GLN A 86 1.46 -8.38 -27.97
N TYR A 87 2.09 -7.93 -26.88
CA TYR A 87 3.16 -6.94 -26.96
C TYR A 87 4.39 -7.48 -27.71
N ALA A 88 4.85 -6.72 -28.70
CA ALA A 88 5.99 -7.06 -29.57
C ALA A 88 7.13 -6.03 -29.51
N GLY A 89 6.96 -4.94 -28.75
CA GLY A 89 7.92 -3.84 -28.66
C GLY A 89 9.26 -4.22 -27.99
N PRO A 90 10.19 -3.26 -27.85
CA PRO A 90 11.56 -3.53 -27.44
C PRO A 90 11.74 -3.67 -25.93
N ILE A 91 10.83 -3.12 -25.11
CA ILE A 91 10.98 -3.10 -23.66
C ILE A 91 10.84 -4.52 -23.10
N THR A 92 11.75 -4.90 -22.21
CA THR A 92 11.77 -6.21 -21.56
C THR A 92 11.84 -6.08 -20.04
N GLY A 93 11.25 -7.04 -19.35
CA GLY A 93 11.40 -7.26 -17.92
C GLY A 93 12.43 -8.35 -17.62
N GLN A 94 12.23 -9.04 -16.50
CA GLN A 94 13.12 -10.12 -16.10
C GLN A 94 13.20 -11.23 -17.17
N TRP A 95 14.39 -11.79 -17.34
CA TRP A 95 14.77 -12.78 -18.34
C TRP A 95 14.56 -12.35 -19.79
N LYS A 96 14.67 -11.03 -20.06
CA LYS A 96 14.46 -10.42 -21.39
C LYS A 96 13.07 -10.69 -21.97
N ARG A 97 12.08 -10.92 -21.11
CA ARG A 97 10.70 -11.22 -21.52
C ARG A 97 9.94 -9.92 -21.76
N LYS A 98 9.26 -9.82 -22.90
CA LYS A 98 8.57 -8.60 -23.37
C LYS A 98 7.16 -8.44 -22.80
N LYS A 99 6.45 -9.56 -22.67
CA LYS A 99 5.04 -9.64 -22.26
C LYS A 99 4.94 -9.62 -20.74
N ARG A 100 3.79 -9.24 -20.18
CA ARG A 100 3.54 -9.24 -18.72
C ARG A 100 4.56 -8.43 -17.93
N VAL A 101 4.87 -7.25 -18.45
CA VAL A 101 5.76 -6.27 -17.83
C VAL A 101 4.95 -5.01 -17.52
N GLY A 102 5.03 -4.52 -16.29
CA GLY A 102 4.31 -3.34 -15.81
C GLY A 102 5.21 -2.14 -15.54
N GLY A 103 4.63 -1.11 -14.92
CA GLY A 103 5.33 0.09 -14.47
C GLY A 103 4.79 0.54 -13.12
N VAL A 104 5.68 0.88 -12.20
CA VAL A 104 5.35 1.34 -10.84
C VAL A 104 6.26 2.49 -10.44
N LEU A 105 5.66 3.56 -9.92
CA LEU A 105 6.34 4.68 -9.29
C LEU A 105 6.13 4.62 -7.78
N VAL A 106 7.18 4.92 -7.02
CA VAL A 106 7.21 4.79 -5.56
C VAL A 106 7.71 6.08 -4.93
N SER A 107 7.06 6.51 -3.85
CA SER A 107 7.52 7.66 -3.08
C SER A 107 8.75 7.31 -2.24
N LYS A 108 9.73 8.20 -2.16
CA LYS A 108 10.85 8.06 -1.21
C LYS A 108 10.39 8.21 0.24
N GLN A 109 9.45 9.13 0.48
CA GLN A 109 8.86 9.31 1.79
C GLN A 109 8.03 8.09 2.21
N HIS A 110 8.14 7.73 3.48
CA HIS A 110 7.27 6.75 4.14
C HIS A 110 6.13 7.47 4.86
N PHE A 111 4.92 6.93 4.74
CA PHE A 111 3.69 7.47 5.32
C PHE A 111 3.10 6.50 6.33
N ALA A 112 2.42 7.03 7.35
CA ALA A 112 1.74 6.28 8.40
C ALA A 112 0.28 6.75 8.43
N SER A 113 -0.31 6.98 9.62
CA SER A 113 -1.67 7.52 9.70
C SER A 113 -1.84 8.80 8.87
N GLY A 114 -2.93 8.85 8.11
CA GLY A 114 -3.18 9.96 7.22
C GLY A 114 -4.35 9.75 6.28
N ARG A 115 -4.63 10.79 5.50
CA ARG A 115 -5.55 10.73 4.35
C ARG A 115 -4.74 10.71 3.07
N PHE A 116 -5.01 9.73 2.23
CA PHE A 116 -4.46 9.60 0.89
C PHE A 116 -5.59 9.88 -0.09
N GLU A 117 -5.43 10.90 -0.94
CA GLU A 117 -6.33 11.19 -2.06
C GLU A 117 -5.55 11.03 -3.35
N VAL A 118 -5.99 10.12 -4.21
CA VAL A 118 -5.35 9.81 -5.48
C VAL A 118 -6.39 9.88 -6.59
N VAL A 119 -6.16 10.76 -7.56
CA VAL A 119 -6.98 10.85 -8.76
C VAL A 119 -6.42 9.87 -9.80
N MET A 120 -7.13 8.77 -10.02
CA MET A 120 -6.68 7.65 -10.86
C MET A 120 -7.67 7.36 -11.99
N LYS A 121 -7.16 6.98 -13.16
CA LYS A 121 -7.92 6.44 -14.30
C LYS A 121 -7.37 5.07 -14.69
N ILE A 122 -8.26 4.10 -14.88
CA ILE A 122 -7.92 2.74 -15.34
C ILE A 122 -8.26 2.60 -16.82
N GLY A 123 -7.30 2.13 -17.62
CA GLY A 123 -7.53 1.86 -19.04
C GLY A 123 -7.86 3.11 -19.84
N SER A 124 -8.80 2.97 -20.77
CA SER A 124 -9.38 4.04 -21.59
C SER A 124 -10.88 3.88 -21.68
N VAL A 125 -11.59 4.84 -22.27
CA VAL A 125 -13.04 4.71 -22.52
C VAL A 125 -13.35 3.50 -23.40
N ASP A 126 -12.49 3.18 -24.38
CA ASP A 126 -12.67 2.03 -25.28
C ASP A 126 -12.32 0.69 -24.64
N ASN A 127 -11.46 0.70 -23.61
CA ASN A 127 -11.09 -0.48 -22.84
C ASN A 127 -10.93 -0.11 -21.36
N PRO A 128 -12.04 0.07 -20.63
CA PRO A 128 -12.02 0.61 -19.26
C PRO A 128 -11.64 -0.44 -18.21
N ARG A 129 -11.67 -1.72 -18.61
CA ARG A 129 -11.42 -2.89 -17.75
C ARG A 129 -10.50 -3.87 -18.45
N PRO A 130 -9.27 -3.45 -18.81
CA PRO A 130 -8.31 -4.33 -19.48
C PRO A 130 -8.07 -5.56 -18.61
N ARG A 131 -8.56 -6.73 -19.03
CA ARG A 131 -8.37 -8.00 -18.29
C ARG A 131 -6.89 -8.36 -18.25
N GLY A 132 -6.45 -9.02 -17.18
CA GLY A 132 -5.05 -9.47 -17.05
C GLY A 132 -4.08 -8.44 -16.51
N ILE A 133 -4.54 -7.25 -16.08
CA ILE A 133 -3.75 -6.28 -15.31
C ILE A 133 -4.32 -6.05 -13.91
N VAL A 134 -3.45 -5.53 -13.05
CA VAL A 134 -3.75 -5.06 -11.69
C VAL A 134 -3.28 -3.61 -11.55
N PRO A 135 -4.13 -2.63 -11.88
CA PRO A 135 -3.96 -1.24 -11.45
C PRO A 135 -4.03 -1.19 -9.92
N ALA A 136 -3.06 -0.52 -9.30
CA ALA A 136 -2.94 -0.50 -7.85
C ALA A 136 -2.44 0.82 -7.26
N ILE A 137 -2.96 1.10 -6.06
CA ILE A 137 -2.45 2.10 -5.11
C ILE A 137 -2.21 1.35 -3.82
N TRP A 138 -1.01 1.43 -3.26
CA TRP A 138 -0.73 0.79 -1.99
C TRP A 138 0.40 1.49 -1.23
N THR A 139 0.43 1.34 0.09
CA THR A 139 1.65 1.61 0.87
C THR A 139 2.40 0.31 1.08
N TYR A 140 3.72 0.32 0.97
CA TYR A 140 4.57 -0.84 1.23
C TYR A 140 5.88 -0.44 1.89
N GLY A 141 6.27 -1.18 2.91
CA GLY A 141 7.59 -1.11 3.52
C GLY A 141 7.96 -2.45 4.11
N TYR A 142 9.24 -2.80 4.03
CA TYR A 142 9.75 -4.00 4.69
C TYR A 142 11.14 -3.76 5.25
N ARG A 143 11.52 -4.60 6.21
CA ARG A 143 12.88 -4.63 6.74
C ARG A 143 13.22 -6.04 7.19
N ALA A 144 14.31 -6.57 6.65
CA ALA A 144 14.90 -7.80 7.14
C ALA A 144 15.90 -7.48 8.27
N VAL A 145 15.81 -8.22 9.36
CA VAL A 145 16.74 -8.14 10.49
C VAL A 145 17.29 -9.54 10.73
N SER A 146 18.61 -9.67 10.62
CA SER A 146 19.27 -10.97 10.66
C SER A 146 20.10 -11.17 11.92
N VAL A 147 20.15 -12.41 12.38
CA VAL A 147 21.10 -12.94 13.38
C VAL A 147 21.69 -14.26 12.86
N PRO A 148 22.86 -14.70 13.38
CA PRO A 148 23.37 -16.04 13.09
C PRO A 148 22.33 -17.12 13.36
N ALA A 149 22.23 -18.12 12.46
CA ALA A 149 21.19 -19.15 12.55
C ALA A 149 21.17 -19.92 13.88
N LYS A 150 22.31 -20.06 14.57
CA LYS A 150 22.39 -20.68 15.90
C LYS A 150 21.72 -19.87 17.02
N LEU A 151 21.47 -18.57 16.80
CA LEU A 151 20.80 -17.68 17.74
C LEU A 151 19.32 -17.48 17.41
N SER A 152 18.81 -18.13 16.35
CA SER A 152 17.52 -17.80 15.78
C SER A 152 16.34 -18.02 16.71
N ASP A 153 16.46 -18.96 17.64
CA ASP A 153 15.32 -19.40 18.43
C ASP A 153 15.07 -18.46 19.61
N ASN A 154 15.95 -17.48 19.86
CA ASN A 154 15.91 -16.57 21.00
C ASN A 154 15.95 -15.10 20.57
N PHE A 155 15.51 -14.22 21.46
CA PHE A 155 15.77 -12.79 21.31
C PHE A 155 17.27 -12.51 21.40
N SER A 156 17.71 -11.40 20.80
CA SER A 156 19.12 -11.03 20.74
C SER A 156 19.34 -9.68 21.43
N PRO A 157 20.13 -9.65 22.53
CA PRO A 157 20.37 -8.40 23.26
C PRO A 157 21.15 -7.38 22.42
N THR A 158 21.95 -7.84 21.45
CA THR A 158 22.71 -7.00 20.53
C THR A 158 21.93 -6.61 19.27
N GLN A 159 20.76 -7.22 19.04
CA GLN A 159 19.87 -6.90 17.93
C GLN A 159 18.41 -6.81 18.41
N PRO A 160 18.00 -5.70 19.07
CA PRO A 160 16.67 -5.56 19.67
C PRO A 160 15.48 -5.65 18.69
N LEU A 161 15.71 -5.39 17.40
CA LEU A 161 14.69 -5.54 16.35
C LEU A 161 14.63 -6.98 15.82
N TYR A 162 15.47 -7.91 16.30
CA TYR A 162 15.31 -9.31 15.92
C TYR A 162 14.15 -9.93 16.70
N HIS A 163 13.25 -10.61 16.00
CA HIS A 163 12.11 -11.27 16.60
C HIS A 163 11.99 -12.73 16.12
N PRO A 164 12.09 -13.74 17.02
CA PRO A 164 12.13 -15.14 16.61
C PRO A 164 10.84 -15.60 15.90
N SER A 165 9.68 -15.02 16.22
CA SER A 165 8.41 -15.36 15.54
C SER A 165 8.23 -14.73 14.13
N LEU A 166 9.17 -13.90 13.65
CA LEU A 166 9.08 -13.23 12.34
C LEU A 166 9.93 -13.90 11.25
N GLN A 167 10.35 -15.14 11.46
CA GLN A 167 11.32 -15.87 10.61
C GLN A 167 10.73 -16.60 9.40
N LYS A 168 9.53 -16.22 8.95
CA LYS A 168 8.78 -16.98 7.93
C LYS A 168 9.56 -17.19 6.63
N TRP A 169 10.52 -16.32 6.31
CA TRP A 169 11.27 -16.34 5.06
C TRP A 169 12.73 -16.80 5.18
N GLY A 170 13.16 -17.22 6.38
CA GLY A 170 14.50 -17.74 6.59
C GLY A 170 14.87 -17.84 8.06
N LYS A 171 15.53 -18.94 8.44
CA LYS A 171 16.06 -19.11 9.80
C LYS A 171 17.08 -18.00 10.10
N GLY A 172 16.92 -17.34 11.24
CA GLY A 172 17.72 -16.18 11.63
C GLY A 172 17.30 -14.87 10.95
N GLN A 173 16.23 -14.82 10.14
CA GLN A 173 15.82 -13.63 9.41
C GLN A 173 14.41 -13.16 9.82
N ALA A 174 14.33 -12.20 10.73
CA ALA A 174 13.06 -11.55 11.08
C ALA A 174 12.67 -10.54 9.98
N LEU A 175 11.50 -10.69 9.37
CA LEU A 175 10.99 -9.74 8.38
C LEU A 175 9.83 -8.93 8.96
N TYR A 176 10.05 -7.62 9.05
CA TYR A 176 8.98 -6.65 9.24
C TYR A 176 8.35 -6.30 7.90
N TRP A 177 7.03 -6.19 7.90
CA TRP A 177 6.23 -5.90 6.71
C TRP A 177 5.07 -4.98 7.11
N SER A 178 4.92 -3.88 6.39
CA SER A 178 3.78 -2.98 6.49
C SER A 178 3.19 -2.75 5.11
N GLU A 179 1.92 -3.11 4.92
CA GLU A 179 1.25 -2.87 3.64
C GLU A 179 -0.25 -2.62 3.80
N LEU A 180 -0.75 -1.68 3.00
CA LEU A 180 -2.15 -1.37 2.82
C LEU A 180 -2.40 -1.22 1.32
N ASP A 181 -3.28 -2.02 0.76
CA ASP A 181 -3.73 -1.91 -0.63
C ASP A 181 -5.05 -1.14 -0.68
N PHE A 182 -5.16 -0.13 -1.54
CA PHE A 182 -6.34 0.72 -1.59
C PHE A 182 -6.52 1.50 -2.91
N PRO A 183 -6.69 0.85 -4.07
CA PRO A 183 -7.07 -0.57 -4.25
C PRO A 183 -6.06 -1.41 -5.04
N GLU A 184 -6.31 -2.72 -5.14
CA GLU A 184 -5.82 -3.60 -6.22
C GLU A 184 -6.99 -4.14 -7.08
N TYR A 185 -7.06 -3.74 -8.36
CA TYR A 185 -8.11 -4.21 -9.28
C TYR A 185 -7.73 -5.50 -10.04
N GLY A 186 -8.69 -6.10 -10.73
CA GLY A 186 -8.40 -7.04 -11.82
C GLY A 186 -8.24 -8.50 -11.42
N LYS A 187 -8.53 -8.89 -10.17
CA LYS A 187 -8.45 -10.30 -9.74
C LYS A 187 -9.42 -11.17 -10.53
N GLY A 188 -8.88 -12.14 -11.27
CA GLY A 188 -9.66 -12.95 -12.21
C GLY A 188 -10.34 -12.14 -13.31
N GLY A 189 -9.81 -10.96 -13.65
CA GLY A 189 -10.41 -10.04 -14.63
C GLY A 189 -11.60 -9.24 -14.12
N ARG A 190 -11.89 -9.25 -12.81
CA ARG A 190 -12.98 -8.49 -12.18
C ARG A 190 -12.53 -7.11 -11.73
N PHE A 191 -13.36 -6.10 -12.00
CA PHE A 191 -13.10 -4.70 -11.69
C PHE A 191 -14.19 -4.03 -10.85
N ASP A 192 -15.30 -4.71 -10.61
CA ASP A 192 -16.40 -4.27 -9.74
C ASP A 192 -16.02 -4.38 -8.26
N ARG A 193 -15.23 -5.39 -7.90
CA ARG A 193 -14.83 -5.67 -6.51
C ARG A 193 -13.31 -5.75 -6.34
N PRO A 194 -12.58 -4.63 -6.40
CA PRO A 194 -11.15 -4.60 -6.11
C PRO A 194 -10.82 -5.05 -4.69
N MET A 195 -9.58 -5.46 -4.51
CA MET A 195 -9.02 -5.85 -3.22
C MET A 195 -8.53 -4.64 -2.43
N TYR A 196 -8.76 -4.71 -1.12
CA TYR A 196 -8.27 -3.78 -0.11
C TYR A 196 -7.65 -4.61 1.01
N ASN A 197 -6.38 -4.99 0.81
CA ASN A 197 -5.70 -5.86 1.75
C ASN A 197 -4.94 -5.06 2.80
N THR A 198 -4.75 -5.70 3.95
CA THR A 198 -3.89 -5.18 5.00
C THR A 198 -2.89 -6.26 5.39
N PHE A 199 -1.62 -5.89 5.48
CA PHE A 199 -0.56 -6.77 5.97
C PHE A 199 0.12 -6.16 7.17
N LEU A 200 0.17 -6.94 8.24
CA LEU A 200 0.90 -6.64 9.46
C LEU A 200 1.89 -7.77 9.70
N ASN A 201 3.15 -7.53 9.33
CA ASN A 201 4.22 -8.52 9.38
C ASN A 201 3.84 -9.82 8.64
N SER A 202 3.69 -10.94 9.36
CA SER A 202 3.31 -12.22 8.78
C SER A 202 1.81 -12.45 8.66
N LYS A 203 0.98 -11.50 9.13
CA LYS A 203 -0.48 -11.55 9.11
C LYS A 203 -1.03 -10.73 7.95
N HIS A 204 -2.15 -11.20 7.39
CA HIS A 204 -2.77 -10.63 6.21
C HIS A 204 -4.29 -10.82 6.28
N GLN A 205 -5.05 -9.80 5.90
CA GLN A 205 -6.49 -9.90 5.66
C GLN A 205 -6.81 -9.35 4.26
N PRO A 206 -7.31 -10.19 3.34
CA PRO A 206 -7.84 -9.72 2.07
C PRO A 206 -9.33 -9.36 2.22
N LEU A 207 -9.71 -8.13 1.89
CA LEU A 207 -11.11 -7.73 1.72
C LEU A 207 -11.37 -7.28 0.28
N THR A 208 -12.64 -7.28 -0.13
CA THR A 208 -13.07 -6.67 -1.38
C THR A 208 -14.30 -5.80 -1.14
N PHE A 209 -14.33 -4.63 -1.76
CA PHE A 209 -15.41 -3.67 -1.62
C PHE A 209 -16.04 -3.36 -2.97
N ASP A 210 -17.30 -2.95 -2.96
CA ASP A 210 -18.01 -2.59 -4.19
C ASP A 210 -17.55 -1.23 -4.72
N ALA A 211 -16.81 -1.28 -5.83
CA ALA A 211 -16.32 -0.13 -6.58
C ALA A 211 -16.99 -0.02 -7.95
N HIS A 212 -18.22 -0.54 -8.10
CA HIS A 212 -18.96 -0.42 -9.35
C HIS A 212 -18.99 1.03 -9.84
N GLY A 213 -18.74 1.22 -11.14
CA GLY A 213 -18.68 2.52 -11.80
C GLY A 213 -17.30 3.18 -11.83
N ALA A 214 -16.34 2.78 -11.00
CA ALA A 214 -15.03 3.44 -10.93
C ALA A 214 -14.00 2.96 -11.98
N ALA A 215 -14.23 1.79 -12.58
CA ALA A 215 -13.43 1.26 -13.68
C ALA A 215 -14.20 1.42 -15.00
N ASP A 216 -14.35 2.67 -15.44
CA ASP A 216 -15.13 3.10 -16.60
C ASP A 216 -14.31 3.85 -17.67
N GLY A 217 -12.99 3.92 -17.49
CA GLY A 217 -12.09 4.64 -18.40
C GLY A 217 -12.00 6.15 -18.12
N ARG A 218 -12.55 6.65 -17.01
CA ARG A 218 -12.47 8.04 -16.56
C ARG A 218 -11.64 8.17 -15.27
N TYR A 219 -11.37 9.42 -14.89
CA TYR A 219 -10.67 9.73 -13.65
C TYR A 219 -11.64 9.76 -12.46
N HIS A 220 -11.28 9.05 -11.39
CA HIS A 220 -11.99 9.03 -10.12
C HIS A 220 -11.04 9.37 -8.98
N THR A 221 -11.59 9.91 -7.89
CA THR A 221 -10.82 10.21 -6.67
C THR A 221 -10.94 9.07 -5.68
N TYR A 222 -9.84 8.34 -5.49
CA TYR A 222 -9.70 7.30 -4.48
C TYR A 222 -9.20 7.93 -3.20
N THR A 223 -9.97 7.78 -2.13
CA THR A 223 -9.62 8.33 -0.82
C THR A 223 -9.49 7.19 0.19
N THR A 224 -8.37 7.14 0.91
CA THR A 224 -8.17 6.25 2.05
C THR A 224 -7.80 7.05 3.27
N GLU A 225 -8.51 6.83 4.37
CA GLU A 225 -8.15 7.34 5.69
C GLU A 225 -7.62 6.21 6.56
N TRP A 226 -6.33 6.27 6.87
CA TRP A 226 -5.63 5.33 7.73
C TRP A 226 -5.42 5.95 9.11
N ARG A 227 -5.88 5.26 10.17
CA ARG A 227 -5.76 5.68 11.57
C ARG A 227 -4.91 4.69 12.35
N THR A 228 -4.05 5.21 13.22
CA THR A 228 -3.26 4.41 14.17
C THR A 228 -3.52 4.87 15.60
N GLY A 229 -3.12 4.08 16.59
CA GLY A 229 -3.32 4.40 17.99
C GLY A 229 -2.42 3.60 18.93
N LEU A 230 -2.56 3.88 20.22
CA LEU A 230 -1.88 3.14 21.28
C LEU A 230 -2.87 2.20 21.95
N ALA A 231 -2.61 0.89 21.88
CA ALA A 231 -3.39 -0.13 22.55
C ALA A 231 -2.63 -0.61 23.80
N PRO A 232 -3.07 -0.29 25.03
CA PRO A 232 -2.41 -0.75 26.25
C PRO A 232 -2.24 -2.27 26.28
N ILE A 233 -1.04 -2.74 26.63
CA ILE A 233 -0.73 -4.17 26.78
C ILE A 233 -0.48 -4.46 28.27
N LYS A 234 -1.23 -5.40 28.83
CA LYS A 234 -1.13 -5.77 30.24
C LYS A 234 0.07 -6.69 30.48
N GLY A 235 0.73 -6.54 31.62
CA GLY A 235 1.72 -7.50 32.12
C GLY A 235 3.13 -7.41 31.53
N VAL A 236 3.40 -6.47 30.61
CA VAL A 236 4.75 -6.25 30.08
C VAL A 236 5.57 -5.40 31.05
N LYS A 237 6.70 -5.94 31.51
CA LYS A 237 7.63 -5.27 32.43
C LYS A 237 8.79 -4.62 31.68
N ASP A 238 9.43 -3.66 32.34
CA ASP A 238 10.63 -2.98 31.82
C ASP A 238 11.78 -3.96 31.55
N SER A 239 11.88 -5.05 32.31
CA SER A 239 12.89 -6.11 32.11
C SER A 239 12.66 -6.97 30.87
N GLN A 240 11.49 -6.87 30.24
CA GLN A 240 11.07 -7.72 29.11
C GLN A 240 11.18 -7.00 27.76
N VAL A 241 11.71 -5.78 27.75
CA VAL A 241 11.80 -4.96 26.54
C VAL A 241 13.17 -4.33 26.40
N ALA A 242 13.57 -4.04 25.16
CA ALA A 242 14.74 -3.25 24.84
C ALA A 242 14.35 -2.01 24.04
N LYS A 243 14.95 -0.86 24.37
CA LYS A 243 14.73 0.39 23.63
C LYS A 243 15.60 0.40 22.38
N ALA A 244 15.00 0.63 21.22
CA ALA A 244 15.73 0.83 19.97
C ALA A 244 14.93 1.70 19.00
N LYS A 245 15.64 2.62 18.31
CA LYS A 245 15.07 3.49 17.27
C LYS A 245 13.83 4.29 17.72
N GLY A 246 13.81 4.72 18.98
CA GLY A 246 12.71 5.53 19.54
C GLY A 246 11.52 4.73 20.09
N PHE A 247 11.56 3.39 20.02
CA PHE A 247 10.50 2.52 20.53
C PHE A 247 11.04 1.44 21.47
N TYR A 248 10.13 0.67 22.08
CA TYR A 248 10.43 -0.49 22.91
C TYR A 248 10.03 -1.77 22.20
N TRP A 249 10.91 -2.77 22.22
CA TRP A 249 10.73 -4.04 21.54
C TRP A 249 10.73 -5.16 22.57
N VAL A 250 9.72 -6.04 22.50
CA VAL A 250 9.67 -7.24 23.36
C VAL A 250 10.92 -8.09 23.15
N GLN A 251 11.54 -8.52 24.26
CA GLN A 251 12.74 -9.36 24.32
C GLN A 251 12.53 -10.63 25.15
N ASP A 252 11.30 -10.94 25.53
CA ASP A 252 10.97 -12.06 26.41
C ASP A 252 9.84 -12.91 25.81
N LYS A 253 10.05 -14.23 25.76
CA LYS A 253 9.09 -15.20 25.23
C LYS A 253 7.86 -15.36 26.13
N ALA A 254 7.93 -14.94 27.39
CA ALA A 254 6.78 -14.91 28.29
C ALA A 254 5.70 -13.92 27.82
N VAL A 255 6.05 -12.91 27.01
CA VAL A 255 5.08 -12.01 26.39
C VAL A 255 4.55 -12.65 25.11
N ALA A 256 3.27 -13.05 25.11
CA ALA A 256 2.68 -13.75 23.99
C ALA A 256 2.70 -12.90 22.70
N PHE A 257 3.27 -13.44 21.62
CA PHE A 257 3.41 -12.76 20.32
C PHE A 257 2.06 -12.24 19.77
N GLY A 258 0.96 -12.95 20.04
CA GLY A 258 -0.39 -12.55 19.61
C GLY A 258 -0.85 -11.19 20.14
N LEU A 259 -0.27 -10.70 21.25
CA LEU A 259 -0.66 -9.44 21.87
C LEU A 259 -0.13 -8.21 21.15
N TYR A 260 0.97 -8.33 20.41
CA TYR A 260 1.62 -7.20 19.73
C TYR A 260 1.98 -7.49 18.27
N LEU A 261 1.96 -8.75 17.83
CA LEU A 261 2.19 -9.20 16.45
C LEU A 261 3.48 -8.65 15.83
N GLY A 262 4.50 -8.40 16.65
CA GLY A 262 5.77 -7.81 16.22
C GLY A 262 5.77 -6.29 16.11
N ASN A 263 4.66 -5.59 16.37
CA ASN A 263 4.68 -4.14 16.48
C ASN A 263 5.51 -3.67 17.67
N PRO A 264 6.17 -2.50 17.55
CA PRO A 264 6.86 -1.90 18.67
C PRO A 264 5.87 -1.34 19.70
N LEU A 265 6.40 -1.07 20.89
CA LEU A 265 5.67 -0.51 22.03
C LEU A 265 6.10 0.93 22.32
N LYS A 266 5.20 1.70 22.93
CA LYS A 266 5.51 2.93 23.68
C LYS A 266 5.34 2.69 25.17
N ARG A 267 6.24 3.26 25.97
CA ARG A 267 6.17 3.23 27.43
C ARG A 267 5.20 4.30 27.93
N LEU A 268 4.25 3.89 28.76
CA LEU A 268 3.26 4.75 29.43
C LEU A 268 3.63 5.06 30.90
N GLY A 269 4.67 4.40 31.40
CA GLY A 269 5.16 4.48 32.78
C GLY A 269 5.99 3.24 33.11
N ARG A 270 6.43 3.14 34.38
CA ARG A 270 7.09 1.93 34.90
C ARG A 270 6.19 0.71 34.68
N ASP A 271 6.71 -0.33 34.03
CA ASP A 271 6.00 -1.58 33.73
C ASP A 271 4.63 -1.40 33.06
N ARG A 272 4.46 -0.30 32.30
CA ARG A 272 3.24 -0.01 31.54
C ARG A 272 3.58 0.36 30.11
N TYR A 273 3.04 -0.40 29.18
CA TYR A 273 3.30 -0.24 27.76
C TYR A 273 2.00 -0.22 26.95
N ALA A 274 2.07 0.37 25.76
CA ALA A 274 1.05 0.23 24.73
C ALA A 274 1.69 -0.20 23.41
N VAL A 275 1.02 -1.08 22.69
CA VAL A 275 1.36 -1.45 21.32
C VAL A 275 1.02 -0.28 20.40
N CYS A 276 1.94 0.06 19.50
CA CYS A 276 1.62 0.91 18.36
C CYS A 276 0.77 0.11 17.36
N SER A 277 -0.51 0.41 17.25
CA SER A 277 -1.48 -0.39 16.49
C SER A 277 -2.11 0.39 15.37
N GLY A 278 -2.30 -0.25 14.21
CA GLY A 278 -3.25 0.25 13.21
C GLY A 278 -4.67 0.01 13.72
N LEU A 279 -5.54 1.01 13.57
CA LEU A 279 -6.92 0.95 14.06
C LEU A 279 -7.86 0.63 12.90
N THR A 280 -7.84 1.48 11.87
CA THR A 280 -8.76 1.40 10.74
C THR A 280 -8.09 1.90 9.47
N ALA A 281 -8.48 1.33 8.33
CA ALA A 281 -8.33 1.97 7.02
C ALA A 281 -9.72 2.07 6.39
N ARG A 282 -10.17 3.29 6.08
CA ARG A 282 -11.52 3.56 5.56
C ARG A 282 -11.41 4.10 4.14
N HIS A 283 -12.31 3.70 3.25
CA HIS A 283 -12.14 3.91 1.82
C HIS A 283 -13.36 4.56 1.18
N TRP A 284 -13.10 5.51 0.28
CA TRP A 284 -14.10 6.18 -0.54
C TRP A 284 -13.64 6.27 -1.99
N ILE A 285 -14.60 6.26 -2.91
CA ILE A 285 -14.40 6.62 -4.32
C ILE A 285 -15.37 7.73 -4.65
N ASP A 286 -14.86 8.86 -5.14
CA ASP A 286 -15.62 10.08 -5.42
C ASP A 286 -16.49 10.53 -4.23
N GLY A 287 -15.96 10.39 -3.02
CA GLY A 287 -16.65 10.71 -1.78
C GLY A 287 -17.70 9.69 -1.33
N ARG A 288 -18.00 8.64 -2.11
CA ARG A 288 -18.86 7.53 -1.69
C ARG A 288 -18.06 6.52 -0.89
N PHE A 289 -18.49 6.26 0.35
CA PHE A 289 -17.88 5.22 1.19
C PHE A 289 -18.12 3.84 0.58
N ILE A 290 -17.06 3.04 0.51
CA ILE A 290 -17.12 1.69 -0.06
C ILE A 290 -16.75 0.59 0.94
N GLY A 291 -16.01 0.90 2.00
CA GLY A 291 -15.62 -0.10 2.97
C GLY A 291 -14.54 0.34 3.96
N GLU A 292 -14.23 -0.58 4.87
CA GLU A 292 -13.28 -0.37 5.97
C GLU A 292 -12.57 -1.68 6.34
N ASN A 293 -11.27 -1.58 6.60
CA ASN A 293 -10.45 -2.63 7.20
C ASN A 293 -10.21 -2.31 8.69
N LYS A 294 -10.34 -3.32 9.56
CA LYS A 294 -10.06 -3.21 11.01
C LYS A 294 -9.06 -4.24 11.53
N THR A 295 -8.77 -5.27 10.75
CA THR A 295 -7.89 -6.37 11.17
C THR A 295 -6.55 -6.25 10.46
N PHE A 296 -5.45 -6.43 11.17
CA PHE A 296 -4.08 -6.36 10.62
C PHE A 296 -3.76 -5.06 9.87
N VAL A 297 -4.46 -3.96 10.20
CA VAL A 297 -4.07 -2.63 9.77
C VAL A 297 -2.68 -2.35 10.36
N PRO A 298 -1.68 -1.98 9.55
CA PRO A 298 -0.35 -1.72 10.06
C PRO A 298 -0.29 -0.38 10.82
N SER A 299 0.80 -0.19 11.56
CA SER A 299 1.17 1.09 12.19
C SER A 299 2.53 1.62 11.75
N MET A 300 3.37 0.75 11.17
CA MET A 300 4.67 1.11 10.59
C MET A 300 4.49 1.80 9.26
N GLY A 301 5.20 2.90 9.06
CA GLY A 301 5.08 3.65 7.82
C GLY A 301 5.64 2.90 6.62
N GLY A 302 5.00 3.09 5.46
CA GLY A 302 5.40 2.49 4.19
C GLY A 302 5.45 3.54 3.07
N GLN A 303 6.16 3.22 1.99
CA GLN A 303 6.22 4.08 0.80
C GLN A 303 4.92 3.95 0.00
N LEU A 304 4.39 5.05 -0.53
CA LEU A 304 3.26 5.03 -1.46
C LEU A 304 3.73 4.52 -2.83
N ASN A 305 3.07 3.51 -3.34
CA ASN A 305 3.32 2.89 -4.62
C ASN A 305 2.09 3.10 -5.52
N LEU A 306 2.34 3.45 -6.78
CA LEU A 306 1.33 3.75 -7.78
C LEU A 306 1.72 3.03 -9.08
N GLY A 307 0.85 2.19 -9.62
CA GLY A 307 1.15 1.61 -10.92
C GLY A 307 0.29 0.42 -11.31
N VAL A 308 0.86 -0.38 -12.21
CA VAL A 308 0.20 -1.54 -12.78
C VAL A 308 1.17 -2.72 -12.85
N TRP A 309 0.69 -3.91 -12.48
CA TRP A 309 1.41 -5.17 -12.63
C TRP A 309 0.47 -6.27 -13.15
N LEU A 310 1.02 -7.43 -13.56
CA LEU A 310 0.26 -8.46 -14.29
C LEU A 310 0.44 -9.87 -13.69
N PRO A 311 0.17 -10.09 -12.40
CA PRO A 311 0.36 -11.39 -11.76
C PRO A 311 -0.50 -12.48 -12.41
N LYS A 312 -0.09 -13.74 -12.25
CA LYS A 312 -0.83 -14.92 -12.76
C LYS A 312 -2.33 -14.87 -12.42
N TRP A 313 -2.68 -14.40 -11.22
CA TRP A 313 -4.06 -14.35 -10.75
C TRP A 313 -4.92 -13.26 -11.43
N ALA A 314 -4.31 -12.31 -12.15
CA ALA A 314 -5.03 -11.32 -12.96
C ALA A 314 -5.69 -11.96 -14.21
N GLY A 315 -5.23 -13.15 -14.62
CA GLY A 315 -5.72 -13.86 -15.79
C GLY A 315 -5.06 -13.42 -17.10
N PRO A 316 -5.59 -13.85 -18.26
CA PRO A 316 -5.03 -13.52 -19.58
C PRO A 316 -5.09 -12.02 -19.90
N ALA A 317 -4.15 -11.52 -20.70
CA ALA A 317 -4.05 -10.13 -21.13
C ALA A 317 -3.99 -10.08 -22.67
N PRO A 318 -5.11 -10.35 -23.37
CA PRO A 318 -5.14 -10.56 -24.82
C PRO A 318 -5.09 -9.23 -25.60
N TRP A 319 -4.10 -8.39 -25.31
CA TRP A 319 -3.92 -7.06 -25.89
C TRP A 319 -2.44 -6.71 -25.92
N LYS A 320 -2.08 -5.63 -26.63
CA LYS A 320 -0.69 -5.17 -26.77
C LYS A 320 -0.26 -4.36 -25.55
N THR A 321 -0.93 -3.24 -25.30
CA THR A 321 -0.66 -2.38 -24.16
C THR A 321 -1.96 -1.95 -23.48
N ALA A 322 -1.87 -1.66 -22.19
CA ALA A 322 -2.89 -1.02 -21.38
C ALA A 322 -2.17 -0.10 -20.37
N ALA A 323 -2.89 0.78 -19.68
CA ALA A 323 -2.28 1.66 -18.72
C ALA A 323 -3.21 2.03 -17.56
N VAL A 324 -2.60 2.49 -16.48
CA VAL A 324 -3.24 3.25 -15.41
C VAL A 324 -2.60 4.64 -15.37
N TYR A 325 -3.41 5.65 -15.04
CA TYR A 325 -2.98 7.04 -15.01
C TYR A 325 -3.27 7.65 -13.65
N PHE A 326 -2.37 8.51 -13.17
CA PHE A 326 -2.52 9.23 -11.92
C PHE A 326 -2.37 10.73 -12.17
N ALA A 327 -3.44 11.49 -11.93
CA ALA A 327 -3.48 12.92 -12.24
C ALA A 327 -3.05 13.80 -11.06
N ARG A 328 -3.43 13.42 -9.84
CA ARG A 328 -3.05 14.14 -8.63
C ARG A 328 -2.94 13.19 -7.44
N ILE A 329 -2.00 13.47 -6.56
CA ILE A 329 -1.80 12.77 -5.30
C ILE A 329 -1.70 13.79 -4.19
N ARG A 330 -2.51 13.63 -3.15
CA ARG A 330 -2.36 14.37 -1.90
C ARG A 330 -2.32 13.41 -0.72
N VAL A 331 -1.37 13.64 0.18
CA VAL A 331 -1.27 12.88 1.43
C VAL A 331 -1.16 13.85 2.59
N TRP A 332 -2.09 13.75 3.54
CA TRP A 332 -2.03 14.47 4.81
C TRP A 332 -1.68 13.48 5.91
N GLN A 333 -0.53 13.67 6.56
CA GLN A 333 -0.15 12.85 7.71
C GLN A 333 -0.85 13.37 8.96
N TYR A 334 -1.42 12.47 9.74
CA TYR A 334 -2.14 12.81 10.96
C TYR A 334 -1.24 12.84 12.19
N GLY A 335 -0.11 12.11 12.17
CA GLY A 335 0.75 12.01 13.35
C GLY A 335 -0.01 11.41 14.53
N ASP A 336 -0.76 10.35 14.28
CA ASP A 336 -1.46 9.63 15.33
C ASP A 336 -0.49 9.00 16.32
N PRO A 337 -0.90 8.85 17.59
CA PRO A 337 0.02 8.40 18.64
C PRO A 337 0.53 6.98 18.39
N GLY A 338 -0.12 6.19 17.55
CA GLY A 338 0.33 4.86 17.14
C GLY A 338 1.27 4.84 15.93
N ASP A 339 1.60 5.97 15.32
CA ASP A 339 2.47 6.00 14.14
C ASP A 339 3.88 5.51 14.49
N VAL A 340 4.40 4.62 13.63
CA VAL A 340 5.76 4.10 13.73
C VAL A 340 6.54 4.47 12.47
N LEU A 341 7.27 5.57 12.55
CA LEU A 341 8.18 6.04 11.50
C LEU A 341 9.64 5.77 11.89
N GLY A 342 10.54 5.69 10.91
CA GLY A 342 11.98 5.50 11.16
C GLY A 342 12.43 4.06 11.41
N ILE A 343 11.51 3.09 11.31
CA ILE A 343 11.82 1.65 11.40
C ILE A 343 12.03 1.05 10.01
N LEU A 344 11.08 1.31 9.11
CA LEU A 344 11.15 1.00 7.69
C LEU A 344 11.59 2.29 7.00
N THR A 345 12.80 2.29 6.42
CA THR A 345 13.45 3.50 5.92
C THR A 345 14.14 3.30 4.58
N GLU A 346 14.32 2.06 4.16
CA GLU A 346 15.04 1.73 2.93
C GLU A 346 14.09 1.82 1.74
N ASP A 347 14.59 2.34 0.62
CA ASP A 347 13.89 2.23 -0.65
C ASP A 347 13.74 0.75 -1.02
N ILE A 348 12.59 0.40 -1.58
CA ILE A 348 12.38 -0.93 -2.18
C ILE A 348 13.48 -1.18 -3.22
N THR A 349 14.27 -2.23 -3.01
CA THR A 349 15.38 -2.57 -3.90
C THR A 349 14.94 -3.37 -5.12
N ASP A 350 15.58 -3.10 -6.25
CA ASP A 350 15.46 -3.90 -7.46
C ASP A 350 15.86 -5.36 -7.21
N ASN A 351 15.34 -6.27 -8.03
CA ASN A 351 15.75 -7.69 -8.00
C ASN A 351 16.15 -8.26 -9.36
N PHE A 352 16.20 -7.42 -10.41
CA PHE A 352 16.84 -7.75 -11.67
C PHE A 352 17.43 -6.49 -12.31
N GLY A 353 18.46 -6.66 -13.14
CA GLY A 353 19.15 -5.60 -13.86
C GLY A 353 18.42 -5.18 -15.14
N LYS A 354 18.89 -4.09 -15.77
CA LYS A 354 18.36 -3.61 -17.06
C LYS A 354 18.55 -4.62 -18.21
N ASP A 355 19.50 -5.53 -18.07
CA ASP A 355 19.73 -6.67 -18.96
C ASP A 355 18.70 -7.81 -18.78
N GLY A 356 17.81 -7.68 -17.81
CA GLY A 356 16.80 -8.67 -17.43
C GLY A 356 17.31 -9.75 -16.48
N GLN A 357 18.59 -9.76 -16.09
CA GLN A 357 19.12 -10.83 -15.25
C GLN A 357 18.81 -10.59 -13.77
N PRO A 358 18.46 -11.64 -12.99
CA PRO A 358 18.31 -11.50 -11.54
C PRO A 358 19.57 -10.91 -10.91
N LEU A 359 19.41 -9.96 -9.99
CA LEU A 359 20.52 -9.46 -9.19
C LEU A 359 20.88 -10.53 -8.14
N ARG A 360 22.17 -10.84 -8.01
CA ARG A 360 22.64 -11.67 -6.89
C ARG A 360 22.42 -10.87 -5.59
N ARG A 361 21.78 -11.49 -4.61
CA ARG A 361 21.57 -10.92 -3.28
C ARG A 361 22.55 -11.52 -2.29
#